data_AF-A0A8H8S310-F1
#
_entry.id   AF-A0A8H8S310-F1
#
_cell.length_a   1.000
_cell.length_b   1.000
_cell.length_c   1.000
_cell.angle_alpha   90.00
_cell.angle_beta   90.00
_cell.angle_gamma   90.00
#
_symmetry.space_group_name_H-M   'P 1'
#
loop_
_entity.id
_entity.type
_entity.pdbx_description
1 polymer ?
#
loop_
_entity_poly.entity_id
_entity_poly.type
_entity_poly.pdbx_seq_one_letter_code
_entity_poly.pdbx_strand_id
1 'polypeptide(L)'
;MALHTYPPTSLDIFPDELLLTILSHLDIPDLPQSSPSISLPAPIQEAILTPPTHSLSTTRTSHRLRTLSFDPLLHTTRLHRASTTLSHSLPLRPSLAQLMAHRIYITRTTLAARHLGRNLIKIKLNRSLLKRPSQEELVGRGVLPRECVVGGLAPGLVEVKRRVERERVKDTLREWVGEWRTRGWERRRGEEVRPDVGRLVRRFARDKEGGRNSGRWGRSVERQRQRQREEPTRAKVLGLKRFWEKVGKEGVGS
;
A
#
# COMPACT_ATOMS: atom_id res chain seq x y z
N MET A 1 42.48 -40.55 -13.12
CA MET A 1 42.09 -39.78 -11.92
C MET A 1 41.76 -40.76 -10.82
N ALA A 2 42.73 -41.08 -9.96
CA ALA A 2 42.52 -41.99 -8.83
C ALA A 2 41.95 -41.19 -7.65
N LEU A 3 40.75 -41.54 -7.19
CA LEU A 3 40.20 -41.02 -5.96
C LEU A 3 41.00 -41.63 -4.80
N HIS A 4 41.75 -40.80 -4.07
CA HIS A 4 42.38 -41.19 -2.82
C HIS A 4 41.27 -41.53 -1.80
N THR A 5 40.85 -42.78 -1.75
CA THR A 5 40.09 -43.34 -0.63
C THR A 5 41.05 -43.54 0.52
N TYR A 6 41.05 -42.63 1.48
CA TYR A 6 41.71 -42.84 2.78
C TYR A 6 41.01 -44.01 3.49
N PRO A 7 41.75 -44.92 4.15
CA PRO A 7 41.11 -45.93 4.99
C PRO A 7 40.31 -45.24 6.10
N PRO A 8 39.15 -45.77 6.51
CA PRO A 8 38.41 -45.20 7.62
C PRO A 8 39.28 -45.26 8.88
N THR A 9 39.84 -44.11 9.29
CA THR A 9 40.57 -44.01 10.55
C THR A 9 39.56 -44.19 11.68
N SER A 10 39.61 -45.34 12.36
CA SER A 10 38.77 -45.58 13.53
C SER A 10 39.09 -44.54 14.60
N LEU A 11 38.06 -44.11 15.33
CA LEU A 11 38.17 -43.15 16.44
C LEU A 11 39.02 -43.71 17.60
N ASP A 12 39.34 -45.01 17.57
CA ASP A 12 40.17 -45.68 18.55
C ASP A 12 41.64 -45.24 18.54
N ILE A 13 42.11 -44.62 17.44
CA ILE A 13 43.49 -44.16 17.29
C ILE A 13 43.75 -42.87 18.10
N PHE A 14 42.70 -42.10 18.40
CA PHE A 14 42.85 -40.84 19.11
C PHE A 14 43.01 -41.05 20.62
N PRO A 15 43.86 -40.26 21.30
CA PRO A 15 43.95 -40.25 22.75
C PRO A 15 42.66 -39.69 23.39
N ASP A 16 42.33 -40.18 24.59
CA ASP A 16 41.10 -39.78 25.31
C ASP A 16 41.03 -38.27 25.57
N GLU A 17 42.17 -37.60 25.80
CA GLU A 17 42.24 -36.15 26.01
C GLU A 17 41.70 -35.34 24.81
N LEU A 18 42.03 -35.76 23.59
CA LEU A 18 41.54 -35.12 22.38
C LEU A 18 40.04 -35.40 22.18
N LEU A 19 39.61 -36.62 22.50
CA LEU A 19 38.19 -37.00 22.43
C LEU A 19 37.35 -36.23 23.46
N LEU A 20 37.82 -36.07 24.70
CA LEU A 20 37.17 -35.27 25.74
C LEU A 20 37.11 -33.80 25.35
N THR A 21 38.18 -33.25 24.77
CA THR A 21 38.23 -31.88 24.26
C THR A 21 37.19 -31.68 23.16
N ILE A 22 37.16 -32.57 22.17
CA ILE A 22 36.18 -32.54 21.07
C ILE A 22 34.76 -32.66 21.62
N LEU A 23 34.49 -33.65 22.48
CA LEU A 23 33.18 -33.86 23.08
C LEU A 23 32.73 -32.67 23.95
N SER A 24 33.65 -31.93 24.56
CA SER A 24 33.31 -30.72 25.31
C SER A 24 32.72 -29.62 24.40
N HIS A 25 33.12 -29.58 23.12
CA HIS A 25 32.74 -28.54 22.15
C HIS A 25 31.59 -28.97 21.23
N LEU A 26 31.27 -30.26 21.16
CA LEU A 26 30.18 -30.83 20.36
C LEU A 26 28.81 -30.77 21.06
N ASP A 27 28.56 -29.80 21.94
CA ASP A 27 27.19 -29.49 22.35
C ASP A 27 26.43 -29.00 21.10
N ILE A 28 25.77 -29.94 20.44
CA ILE A 28 24.82 -29.67 19.36
C ILE A 28 23.80 -28.68 19.95
N PRO A 29 23.58 -27.52 19.32
CA PRO A 29 22.63 -26.55 19.83
C PRO A 29 21.28 -27.25 19.95
N ASP A 30 20.71 -27.18 21.16
CA ASP A 30 19.32 -27.50 21.40
C ASP A 30 18.46 -26.78 20.35
N LEU A 31 18.03 -27.53 19.34
CA LEU A 31 16.93 -27.11 18.50
C LEU A 31 15.74 -26.90 19.44
N PRO A 32 14.99 -25.79 19.32
CA PRO A 32 13.73 -25.68 20.03
C PRO A 32 12.84 -26.82 19.54
N GLN A 33 12.61 -27.81 20.40
CA GLN A 33 11.55 -28.78 20.22
C GLN A 33 10.23 -28.00 20.27
N SER A 34 9.77 -27.56 19.11
CA SER A 34 8.36 -27.25 18.90
C SER A 34 7.60 -28.56 18.93
N SER A 35 7.30 -29.04 20.13
CA SER A 35 6.28 -30.08 20.32
C SER A 35 4.93 -29.37 20.28
N PRO A 36 4.08 -29.55 19.25
CA PRO A 36 2.68 -29.20 19.38
C PRO A 36 2.09 -30.16 20.43
N SER A 37 1.61 -29.58 21.54
CA SER A 37 0.78 -30.26 22.51
C SER A 37 -0.51 -30.73 21.81
N ILE A 38 -0.48 -31.95 21.28
CA ILE A 38 -1.66 -32.72 20.91
C ILE A 38 -1.88 -33.72 22.02
N SER A 39 -2.95 -33.45 22.76
CA SER A 39 -3.55 -34.31 23.77
C SER A 39 -3.93 -35.67 23.19
N LEU A 40 -3.38 -36.77 23.72
CA LEU A 40 -4.02 -38.08 23.75
C LEU A 40 -3.62 -38.84 25.03
N PRO A 41 -4.47 -39.76 25.52
CA PRO A 41 -4.57 -40.14 26.92
C PRO A 41 -3.60 -41.27 27.33
N ALA A 42 -3.29 -41.35 28.63
CA ALA A 42 -2.52 -42.42 29.24
C ALA A 42 -3.28 -43.77 29.15
N PRO A 43 -2.57 -44.90 28.96
CA PRO A 43 -2.12 -45.61 30.15
C PRO A 43 -0.76 -46.31 29.95
N ILE A 44 0.36 -45.63 30.17
CA ILE A 44 1.63 -46.26 30.56
C ILE A 44 2.34 -45.27 31.49
N GLN A 45 2.06 -45.38 32.79
CA GLN A 45 2.62 -44.55 33.87
C GLN A 45 3.70 -45.30 34.66
N GLU A 46 4.38 -46.27 34.05
CA GLU A 46 5.43 -47.05 34.69
C GLU A 46 6.73 -46.99 33.89
N ALA A 47 7.60 -46.05 34.27
CA ALA A 47 9.06 -46.15 34.16
C ALA A 47 9.68 -44.98 34.93
N ILE A 48 9.61 -45.04 36.25
CA ILE A 48 10.49 -44.26 37.11
C ILE A 48 11.90 -44.85 36.94
N LEU A 49 12.87 -43.96 36.71
CA LEU A 49 14.32 -44.18 36.69
C LEU A 49 14.95 -44.62 35.34
N THR A 50 15.00 -43.72 34.36
CA THR A 50 15.99 -43.78 33.26
C THR A 50 16.69 -42.42 33.09
N PRO A 51 18.04 -42.37 33.02
CA PRO A 51 18.77 -41.14 32.77
C PRO A 51 18.52 -40.64 31.33
N PRO A 52 18.64 -39.32 31.07
CA PRO A 52 18.20 -38.71 29.81
C PRO A 52 19.05 -39.18 28.62
N THR A 53 18.48 -40.02 27.74
CA THR A 53 19.14 -40.55 26.54
C THR A 53 18.79 -39.76 25.29
N HIS A 54 19.31 -38.54 25.09
CA HIS A 54 19.03 -37.81 23.83
C HIS A 54 20.22 -37.11 23.14
N SER A 55 21.47 -37.37 23.53
CA SER A 55 22.66 -36.84 22.83
C SER A 55 23.58 -37.93 22.26
N LEU A 56 23.05 -39.01 21.66
CA LEU A 56 23.88 -40.16 21.27
C LEU A 56 23.64 -40.71 19.84
N SER A 57 23.31 -39.90 18.84
CA SER A 57 23.29 -40.42 17.46
C SER A 57 24.71 -40.78 16.95
N THR A 58 25.73 -40.02 17.37
CA THR A 58 27.16 -40.28 17.06
C THR A 58 27.82 -41.26 18.03
N THR A 59 27.32 -41.37 19.26
CA THR A 59 27.88 -42.23 20.32
C THR A 59 27.32 -43.66 20.29
N ARG A 60 26.32 -43.93 19.45
CA ARG A 60 25.79 -45.28 19.22
C ARG A 60 26.76 -46.20 18.48
N THR A 61 27.80 -45.64 17.85
CA THR A 61 28.74 -46.39 17.00
C THR A 61 30.05 -46.75 17.69
N SER A 62 30.34 -46.23 18.90
CA SER A 62 31.55 -46.60 19.64
C SER A 62 31.32 -46.64 21.16
N HIS A 63 31.66 -47.78 21.78
CA HIS A 63 31.56 -47.97 23.22
C HIS A 63 32.49 -47.03 24.01
N ARG A 64 33.66 -46.70 23.44
CA ARG A 64 34.64 -45.80 24.04
C ARG A 64 34.11 -44.38 24.21
N LEU A 65 33.52 -43.79 23.15
CA LEU A 65 32.90 -42.46 23.26
C LEU A 65 31.71 -42.46 24.22
N ARG A 66 30.98 -43.58 24.32
CA ARG A 66 29.90 -43.71 25.29
C ARG A 66 30.43 -43.65 26.71
N THR A 67 31.50 -44.36 27.02
CA THR A 67 32.15 -44.30 28.34
C THR A 67 32.67 -42.89 28.64
N LEU A 68 33.39 -42.26 27.70
CA LEU A 68 33.91 -40.90 27.87
C LEU A 68 32.82 -39.84 27.98
N SER A 69 31.65 -40.05 27.35
CA SER A 69 30.53 -39.10 27.46
C SER A 69 29.90 -39.05 28.86
N PHE A 70 30.10 -40.08 29.68
CA PHE A 70 29.69 -40.14 31.08
C PHE A 70 30.81 -39.74 32.05
N ASP A 71 31.96 -39.27 31.55
CA ASP A 71 33.05 -38.80 32.40
C ASP A 71 32.60 -37.59 33.24
N PRO A 72 32.74 -37.64 34.59
CA PRO A 72 32.42 -36.51 35.46
C PRO A 72 33.20 -35.22 35.12
N LEU A 73 34.42 -35.30 34.57
CA LEU A 73 35.20 -34.11 34.21
C LEU A 73 34.62 -33.39 32.98
N LEU A 74 34.14 -34.15 32.01
CA LEU A 74 33.42 -33.61 30.87
C LEU A 74 32.08 -33.02 31.32
N HIS A 75 31.36 -33.70 32.21
CA HIS A 75 30.09 -33.20 32.75
C HIS A 75 30.25 -31.87 33.49
N THR A 76 31.24 -31.76 34.39
CA THR A 76 31.53 -30.53 35.14
C THR A 76 31.94 -29.38 34.20
N THR A 77 32.75 -29.67 33.18
CA THR A 77 33.12 -28.67 32.17
C THR A 77 31.92 -28.17 31.37
N ARG A 78 31.02 -29.07 30.94
CA ARG A 78 29.77 -28.69 30.25
C ARG A 78 28.85 -27.88 31.16
N LEU A 79 28.72 -28.27 32.42
CA LEU A 79 27.92 -27.54 33.41
C LEU A 79 28.47 -26.11 33.61
N HIS A 80 29.78 -25.96 33.74
CA HIS A 80 30.42 -24.65 33.85
C HIS A 80 30.18 -23.78 32.61
N ARG A 81 30.31 -24.35 31.41
CA ARG A 81 30.03 -23.66 30.13
C ARG A 81 28.56 -23.26 30.00
N ALA A 82 27.63 -24.16 30.34
CA ALA A 82 26.20 -23.86 30.34
C ALA A 82 25.87 -22.76 31.35
N SER A 83 26.42 -22.84 32.56
CA SER A 83 26.26 -21.80 33.60
C SER A 83 26.76 -20.43 33.11
N THR A 84 27.94 -20.39 32.48
CA THR A 84 28.52 -19.16 31.91
C THR A 84 27.68 -18.62 30.75
N THR A 85 27.19 -19.49 29.86
CA THR A 85 26.32 -19.10 28.75
C THR A 85 24.98 -18.55 29.25
N LEU A 86 24.39 -19.19 30.27
CA LEU A 86 23.13 -18.76 30.87
C LEU A 86 23.29 -17.45 31.64
N SER A 87 24.38 -17.28 32.40
CA SER A 87 24.64 -16.03 33.13
C SER A 87 24.78 -14.83 32.19
N HIS A 88 25.33 -15.03 31.00
CA HIS A 88 25.41 -14.00 29.96
C HIS A 88 24.10 -13.78 29.19
N SER A 89 23.37 -14.85 28.85
CA SER A 89 22.18 -14.76 27.97
C SER A 89 20.88 -14.39 28.69
N LEU A 90 20.72 -14.76 29.97
CA LEU A 90 19.51 -14.45 30.73
C LEU A 90 19.25 -12.94 30.89
N PRO A 91 20.26 -12.08 31.17
CA PRO A 91 20.06 -10.63 31.26
C PRO A 91 19.69 -9.96 29.93
N LEU A 92 20.11 -10.53 28.80
CA LEU A 92 19.78 -10.03 27.46
C LEU A 92 18.36 -10.37 27.03
N ARG A 93 17.63 -11.16 27.84
CA ARG A 93 16.27 -11.59 27.53
C ARG A 93 15.31 -10.39 27.58
N PRO A 94 14.47 -10.19 26.54
CA PRO A 94 13.45 -9.15 26.57
C PRO A 94 12.41 -9.40 27.67
N SER A 95 11.86 -8.32 28.21
CA SER A 95 10.81 -8.40 29.24
C SER A 95 9.53 -9.02 28.68
N LEU A 96 8.70 -9.59 29.57
CA LEU A 96 7.40 -10.15 29.18
C LEU A 96 6.51 -9.10 28.49
N ALA A 97 6.53 -7.86 28.98
CA ALA A 97 5.78 -6.76 28.39
C ALA A 97 6.22 -6.48 26.93
N GLN A 98 7.52 -6.50 26.64
CA GLN A 98 8.04 -6.37 25.28
C GLN A 98 7.61 -7.54 24.40
N LEU A 99 7.67 -8.77 24.90
CA LEU A 99 7.21 -9.95 24.15
C LEU A 99 5.70 -9.90 23.83
N MET A 100 4.88 -9.38 24.75
CA MET A 100 3.45 -9.14 24.52
C MET A 100 3.23 -8.01 23.51
N ALA A 101 3.99 -6.92 23.59
CA ALA A 101 3.93 -5.80 22.65
C ALA A 101 4.29 -6.24 21.21
N HIS A 102 5.33 -7.06 21.06
CA HIS A 102 5.73 -7.66 19.78
C HIS A 102 4.83 -8.81 19.34
N ARG A 103 3.79 -9.14 20.10
CA ARG A 103 2.82 -10.22 19.79
C ARG A 103 3.46 -11.61 19.69
N ILE A 104 4.63 -11.79 20.30
CA ILE A 104 5.37 -13.07 20.38
C ILE A 104 4.79 -13.92 21.50
N TYR A 105 4.59 -13.34 22.68
CA TYR A 105 3.93 -14.02 23.79
C TYR A 105 2.41 -13.82 23.70
N ILE A 106 1.66 -14.93 23.65
CA ILE A 106 0.21 -14.94 23.51
C ILE A 106 -0.40 -15.61 24.74
N THR A 107 -1.17 -14.84 25.51
CA THR A 107 -1.95 -15.37 26.63
C THR A 107 -3.20 -16.11 26.13
N ARG A 108 -3.76 -17.01 26.96
CA ARG A 108 -5.04 -17.68 26.67
C ARG A 108 -6.16 -16.68 26.33
N THR A 109 -6.21 -15.55 27.03
CA THR A 109 -7.20 -14.48 26.82
C THR A 109 -7.02 -13.79 25.46
N THR A 110 -5.78 -13.45 25.08
CA THR A 110 -5.50 -12.83 23.78
C THR A 110 -5.75 -13.79 22.62
N LEU A 111 -5.51 -15.10 22.81
CA LEU A 111 -5.87 -16.13 21.82
C LEU A 111 -7.40 -16.18 21.64
N ALA A 112 -8.15 -16.28 22.73
CA ALA A 112 -9.62 -16.29 22.69
C ALA A 112 -10.18 -15.01 22.04
N ALA A 113 -9.63 -13.84 22.39
CA ALA A 113 -10.01 -12.56 21.79
C ALA A 113 -9.69 -12.51 20.28
N ARG A 114 -8.55 -13.05 19.83
CA ARG A 114 -8.22 -13.17 18.40
C ARG A 114 -9.19 -14.08 17.66
N HIS A 115 -9.55 -15.21 18.26
CA HIS A 115 -10.52 -16.14 17.67
C HIS A 115 -11.89 -15.48 17.51
N LEU A 116 -12.38 -14.82 18.57
CA LEU A 116 -13.62 -14.05 18.53
C LEU A 116 -13.55 -12.93 17.49
N GLY A 117 -12.47 -12.15 17.47
CA GLY A 117 -12.25 -11.07 16.50
C GLY A 117 -12.28 -11.57 15.05
N ARG A 118 -11.64 -12.70 14.76
CA ARG A 118 -11.71 -13.35 13.43
C ARG A 118 -13.12 -13.77 13.07
N ASN A 119 -13.86 -14.35 14.02
CA ASN A 119 -15.24 -14.76 13.78
C ASN A 119 -16.16 -13.57 13.52
N LEU A 120 -16.00 -12.46 14.26
CA LEU A 120 -16.74 -11.23 14.01
C LEU A 120 -16.41 -10.63 12.64
N ILE A 121 -15.12 -10.60 12.26
CA ILE A 121 -14.70 -10.16 10.92
C ILE A 121 -15.33 -11.06 9.85
N LYS A 122 -15.32 -12.39 10.04
CA LYS A 122 -15.93 -13.35 9.12
C LYS A 122 -17.43 -13.10 8.96
N ILE A 123 -18.16 -12.90 10.05
CA ILE A 123 -19.59 -12.58 10.03
C ILE A 123 -19.82 -11.25 9.29
N LYS A 124 -19.03 -10.21 9.60
CA LYS A 124 -19.14 -8.91 8.94
C LYS A 124 -18.89 -9.02 7.44
N LEU A 125 -17.81 -9.68 7.03
CA LEU A 125 -17.47 -9.89 5.62
C LEU A 125 -18.57 -10.68 4.90
N ASN A 126 -19.07 -11.77 5.49
CA ASN A 126 -20.17 -12.54 4.89
C ASN A 126 -21.40 -11.65 4.64
N ARG A 127 -21.78 -10.80 5.60
CA ARG A 127 -22.89 -9.84 5.44
C ARG A 127 -22.60 -8.80 4.36
N SER A 128 -21.38 -8.29 4.27
CA SER A 128 -20.96 -7.30 3.27
C SER A 128 -20.87 -7.89 1.86
N LEU A 129 -20.44 -9.14 1.73
CA LEU A 129 -20.33 -9.84 0.45
C LEU A 129 -21.72 -10.11 -0.17
N LEU A 130 -22.72 -10.44 0.64
CA LEU A 130 -24.10 -10.57 0.18
C LEU A 130 -24.69 -9.24 -0.36
N LYS A 131 -24.20 -8.10 0.16
CA LYS A 131 -24.61 -6.75 -0.26
C LYS A 131 -23.67 -6.16 -1.32
N ARG A 132 -22.80 -6.97 -1.93
CA ARG A 132 -21.80 -6.48 -2.86
C ARG A 132 -22.48 -5.96 -4.13
N PRO A 133 -22.29 -4.67 -4.50
CA PRO A 133 -22.85 -4.12 -5.73
C PRO A 133 -22.20 -4.77 -6.95
N SER A 134 -22.95 -4.86 -8.05
CA SER A 134 -22.44 -5.37 -9.32
C SER A 134 -21.42 -4.41 -9.93
N GLN A 135 -20.60 -4.90 -10.87
CA GLN A 135 -19.60 -4.08 -11.54
C GLN A 135 -20.24 -2.94 -12.36
N GLU A 136 -21.41 -3.20 -12.94
CA GLU A 136 -22.20 -2.21 -13.69
C GLU A 136 -22.73 -1.10 -12.78
N GLU A 137 -23.23 -1.45 -11.59
CA GLU A 137 -23.65 -0.47 -10.58
C GLU A 137 -22.49 0.43 -10.14
N LEU A 138 -21.27 -0.12 -10.02
CA LEU A 138 -20.08 0.66 -9.68
C LEU A 138 -19.67 1.62 -10.80
N VAL A 139 -19.87 1.24 -12.07
CA VAL A 139 -19.71 2.14 -13.23
C VAL A 139 -20.78 3.23 -13.22
N GLY A 140 -22.03 2.87 -12.96
CA GLY A 140 -23.16 3.81 -12.87
C GLY A 140 -22.97 4.85 -11.76
N ARG A 141 -22.34 4.46 -10.64
CA ARG A 141 -21.95 5.36 -9.54
C ARG A 141 -20.64 6.13 -9.78
N GLY A 142 -19.94 5.88 -10.89
CA GLY A 142 -18.68 6.55 -11.23
C GLY A 142 -17.47 6.12 -10.38
N VAL A 143 -17.58 5.03 -9.61
CA VAL A 143 -16.49 4.50 -8.79
C VAL A 143 -15.50 3.72 -9.64
N LEU A 144 -16.01 2.87 -10.55
CA LEU A 144 -15.20 2.10 -11.48
C LEU A 144 -15.23 2.73 -12.88
N PRO A 145 -14.06 2.96 -13.52
CA PRO A 145 -14.00 3.32 -14.93
C PRO A 145 -14.68 2.26 -15.81
N ARG A 146 -15.58 2.71 -16.69
CA ARG A 146 -16.26 1.86 -17.70
C ARG A 146 -15.30 1.07 -18.57
N GLU A 147 -14.11 1.63 -18.81
CA GLU A 147 -13.04 1.04 -19.60
C GLU A 147 -12.49 -0.27 -18.99
N CYS A 148 -12.57 -0.41 -17.66
CA CYS A 148 -12.15 -1.63 -16.96
C CYS A 148 -13.12 -2.79 -17.15
N VAL A 149 -14.41 -2.51 -17.42
CA VAL A 149 -15.47 -3.52 -17.53
C VAL A 149 -15.63 -3.95 -18.98
N VAL A 150 -15.86 -2.98 -19.87
CA VAL A 150 -16.21 -3.23 -21.27
C VAL A 150 -15.00 -3.60 -22.12
N GLY A 151 -13.81 -3.14 -21.74
CA GLY A 151 -12.57 -3.38 -22.49
C GLY A 151 -11.53 -4.23 -21.75
N GLY A 152 -11.84 -4.73 -20.55
CA GLY A 152 -10.89 -5.49 -19.73
C GLY A 152 -9.58 -4.74 -19.42
N LEU A 153 -9.57 -3.41 -19.52
CA LEU A 153 -8.35 -2.63 -19.33
C LEU A 153 -7.92 -2.67 -17.87
N ALA A 154 -6.65 -2.97 -17.62
CA ALA A 154 -6.10 -2.97 -16.28
C ALA A 154 -6.26 -1.58 -15.63
N PRO A 155 -6.66 -1.48 -14.34
CA PRO A 155 -6.87 -0.20 -13.67
C PRO A 155 -5.68 0.76 -13.76
N GLY A 156 -4.45 0.24 -13.70
CA GLY A 156 -3.23 1.04 -13.82
C GLY A 156 -3.01 1.70 -15.18
N LEU A 157 -3.66 1.21 -16.25
CA LEU A 157 -3.53 1.74 -17.61
C LEU A 157 -4.66 2.69 -18.00
N VAL A 158 -5.74 2.77 -17.20
CA VAL A 158 -6.90 3.63 -17.50
C VAL A 158 -6.48 5.08 -17.62
N GLU A 159 -5.63 5.55 -16.71
CA GLU A 159 -5.17 6.93 -16.73
C GLU A 159 -4.31 7.22 -17.96
N VAL A 160 -3.41 6.30 -18.33
CA VAL A 160 -2.57 6.41 -19.53
C VAL A 160 -3.44 6.47 -20.78
N LYS A 161 -4.41 5.55 -20.91
CA LYS A 161 -5.37 5.56 -22.04
C LYS A 161 -6.11 6.89 -22.11
N ARG A 162 -6.71 7.33 -21.00
CA ARG A 162 -7.44 8.62 -20.94
C ARG A 162 -6.54 9.81 -21.23
N ARG A 163 -5.25 9.76 -20.86
CA ARG A 163 -4.29 10.81 -21.19
C ARG A 163 -4.02 10.84 -22.69
N VAL A 164 -3.75 9.68 -23.30
CA VAL A 164 -3.53 9.56 -24.75
C VAL A 164 -4.76 10.00 -25.53
N GLU A 165 -5.96 9.59 -25.13
CA GLU A 165 -7.22 10.02 -25.75
C GLU A 165 -7.42 11.54 -25.65
N ARG A 166 -7.12 12.14 -24.49
CA ARG A 166 -7.17 13.59 -24.32
C ARG A 166 -6.17 14.31 -25.24
N GLU A 167 -4.95 13.81 -25.38
CA GLU A 167 -3.97 14.39 -26.30
C GLU A 167 -4.41 14.24 -27.77
N ARG A 168 -4.92 13.06 -28.16
CA ARG A 168 -5.48 12.86 -29.51
C ARG A 168 -6.60 13.85 -29.84
N VAL A 169 -7.51 14.09 -28.90
CA VAL A 169 -8.59 15.08 -29.09
C VAL A 169 -8.03 16.51 -29.17
N LYS A 170 -6.98 16.84 -28.40
CA LYS A 170 -6.32 18.13 -28.52
C LYS A 170 -5.66 18.30 -29.88
N ASP A 171 -4.99 17.26 -30.38
CA ASP A 171 -4.29 17.30 -31.67
C ASP A 171 -5.27 17.50 -32.83
N THR A 172 -6.40 16.76 -32.85
CA THR A 172 -7.45 16.96 -33.87
C THR A 172 -8.09 18.34 -33.78
N LEU A 173 -8.30 18.87 -32.57
CA LEU A 173 -8.80 20.24 -32.39
C LEU A 173 -7.80 21.29 -32.86
N ARG A 174 -6.49 21.08 -32.64
CA ARG A 174 -5.44 22.00 -33.13
C ARG A 174 -5.42 22.04 -34.66
N GLU A 175 -5.51 20.88 -35.30
CA GLU A 175 -5.60 20.76 -36.77
C GLU A 175 -6.85 21.46 -37.30
N TRP A 176 -8.02 21.16 -36.73
CA TRP A 176 -9.28 21.80 -37.12
C TRP A 176 -9.26 23.32 -36.96
N VAL A 177 -8.72 23.83 -35.84
CA VAL A 177 -8.53 25.28 -35.63
C VAL A 177 -7.53 25.86 -36.62
N GLY A 178 -6.47 25.12 -36.97
CA GLY A 178 -5.50 25.50 -38.00
C GLY A 178 -6.16 25.65 -39.36
N GLU A 179 -6.91 24.64 -39.81
CA GLU A 179 -7.67 24.69 -41.05
C GLU A 179 -8.73 25.81 -41.05
N TRP A 180 -9.45 25.97 -39.94
CA TRP A 180 -10.44 27.05 -39.80
C TRP A 180 -9.76 28.41 -39.91
N ARG A 181 -8.58 28.57 -39.32
CA ARG A 181 -7.79 29.80 -39.43
C ARG A 181 -7.32 29.98 -40.87
N THR A 182 -6.80 28.96 -41.55
CA THR A 182 -6.36 29.06 -42.95
C THR A 182 -7.53 29.40 -43.89
N ARG A 183 -8.66 28.68 -43.81
CA ARG A 183 -9.88 28.98 -44.59
C ARG A 183 -10.51 30.33 -44.23
N GLY A 184 -10.39 30.76 -42.98
CA GLY A 184 -10.87 32.06 -42.50
C GLY A 184 -9.97 33.23 -42.95
N TRP A 185 -8.66 33.01 -43.01
CA TRP A 185 -7.68 33.93 -43.58
C TRP A 185 -7.77 33.99 -45.10
N GLU A 186 -8.01 32.88 -45.78
CA GLU A 186 -8.18 32.80 -47.23
C GLU A 186 -9.45 33.53 -47.70
N ARG A 187 -10.55 33.43 -46.94
CA ARG A 187 -11.74 34.28 -47.15
C ARG A 187 -11.47 35.77 -46.89
N ARG A 188 -10.55 36.12 -45.99
CA ARG A 188 -10.15 37.53 -45.76
C ARG A 188 -9.13 38.05 -46.77
N ARG A 189 -8.32 37.18 -47.37
CA ARG A 189 -7.27 37.55 -48.34
C ARG A 189 -7.80 37.66 -49.77
N GLY A 190 -8.83 36.89 -50.12
CA GLY A 190 -9.55 37.02 -51.39
C GLY A 190 -10.40 38.30 -51.51
N GLU A 191 -10.54 39.06 -50.42
CA GLU A 191 -11.26 40.34 -50.36
C GLU A 191 -10.40 41.42 -49.68
N GLU A 192 -9.10 41.50 -49.99
CA GLU A 192 -8.31 42.68 -49.64
C GLU A 192 -8.51 43.80 -50.67
N VAL A 193 -9.78 44.16 -50.95
CA VAL A 193 -10.09 45.57 -51.13
C VAL A 193 -10.07 46.14 -49.73
N ARG A 194 -8.89 46.52 -49.23
CA ARG A 194 -8.79 47.36 -48.03
C ARG A 194 -9.78 48.50 -48.23
N PRO A 195 -10.82 48.65 -47.39
CA PRO A 195 -11.77 49.72 -47.56
C PRO A 195 -10.97 51.02 -47.43
N ASP A 196 -10.78 51.70 -48.56
CA ASP A 196 -10.10 52.97 -48.62
C ASP A 196 -10.73 53.88 -47.56
N VAL A 197 -9.95 54.25 -46.55
CA VAL A 197 -10.42 55.10 -45.45
C VAL A 197 -10.98 56.40 -46.03
N GLY A 198 -10.47 56.84 -47.19
CA GLY A 198 -11.00 57.95 -47.97
C GLY A 198 -12.42 57.73 -48.53
N ARG A 199 -12.85 56.50 -48.83
CA ARG A 199 -14.26 56.18 -49.18
C ARG A 199 -15.15 56.15 -47.95
N LEU A 200 -14.66 55.67 -46.80
CA LEU A 200 -15.44 55.67 -45.56
C LEU A 200 -15.67 57.10 -45.06
N VAL A 201 -14.62 57.92 -45.03
CA VAL A 201 -14.70 59.33 -44.65
C VAL A 201 -15.61 60.09 -45.60
N ARG A 202 -15.59 59.82 -46.91
CA ARG A 202 -16.51 60.43 -47.87
C ARG A 202 -17.98 60.02 -47.67
N ARG A 203 -18.26 58.78 -47.24
CA ARG A 203 -19.62 58.35 -46.88
C ARG A 203 -20.11 59.04 -45.61
N PHE A 204 -19.29 59.08 -44.57
CA PHE A 204 -19.64 59.74 -43.31
C PHE A 204 -19.71 61.28 -43.41
N ALA A 205 -18.93 61.89 -44.31
CA ALA A 205 -19.04 63.32 -44.59
C ALA A 205 -20.30 63.66 -45.39
N ARG A 206 -20.71 62.80 -46.34
CA ARG A 206 -21.97 62.97 -47.10
C ARG A 206 -23.22 62.84 -46.22
N ASP A 207 -23.18 61.99 -45.20
CA ASP A 207 -24.26 61.83 -44.22
C ASP A 207 -24.46 63.06 -43.32
N LYS A 208 -23.54 64.05 -43.37
CA LYS A 208 -23.70 65.30 -42.62
C LYS A 208 -24.51 66.37 -43.36
N GLU A 209 -24.66 66.26 -44.68
CA GLU A 209 -25.37 67.26 -45.50
C GLU A 209 -26.70 66.74 -46.11
N GLY A 210 -26.92 65.42 -46.12
CA GLY A 210 -28.18 64.82 -46.58
C GLY A 210 -29.15 64.57 -45.43
N GLY A 211 -30.10 65.48 -45.22
CA GLY A 211 -31.13 65.34 -44.21
C GLY A 211 -32.01 64.09 -44.39
N ARG A 212 -32.44 63.59 -43.21
CA ARG A 212 -33.57 62.68 -42.92
C ARG A 212 -33.39 61.19 -43.22
N ASN A 213 -33.35 60.45 -42.10
CA ASN A 213 -33.90 59.11 -41.86
C ASN A 213 -32.93 57.91 -42.02
N SER A 214 -32.38 57.42 -40.92
CA SER A 214 -32.13 55.98 -40.73
C SER A 214 -32.10 55.60 -39.24
N GLY A 215 -32.82 54.52 -38.91
CA GLY A 215 -33.16 54.07 -37.55
C GLY A 215 -31.95 53.71 -36.69
N ARG A 216 -32.00 54.01 -35.39
CA ARG A 216 -32.73 53.22 -34.37
C ARG A 216 -32.08 51.86 -34.07
N TRP A 217 -30.77 51.82 -33.85
CA TRP A 217 -30.14 50.76 -33.02
C TRP A 217 -29.10 51.40 -32.10
N GLY A 218 -29.19 51.13 -30.78
CA GLY A 218 -28.17 51.51 -29.79
C GLY A 218 -28.64 52.35 -28.60
N ARG A 219 -29.44 53.42 -28.78
CA ARG A 219 -29.71 54.38 -27.67
C ARG A 219 -30.76 53.95 -26.63
N SER A 220 -31.59 52.93 -26.92
CA SER A 220 -32.60 52.45 -25.96
C SER A 220 -32.04 51.40 -24.99
N VAL A 221 -31.10 50.57 -25.44
CA VAL A 221 -30.50 49.50 -24.64
C VAL A 221 -29.50 50.05 -23.62
N GLU A 222 -28.78 51.12 -23.97
CA GLU A 222 -27.85 51.80 -23.06
C GLU A 222 -28.58 52.45 -21.87
N ARG A 223 -29.71 53.13 -22.12
CA ARG A 223 -30.53 53.74 -21.06
C ARG A 223 -31.24 52.70 -20.18
N GLN A 224 -31.55 51.53 -20.72
CA GLN A 224 -32.18 50.44 -19.96
C GLN A 224 -31.15 49.64 -19.15
N ARG A 225 -29.91 49.49 -19.64
CA ARG A 225 -28.79 48.93 -18.86
C ARG A 225 -28.33 49.84 -17.73
N GLN A 226 -28.36 51.16 -17.91
CA GLN A 226 -28.06 52.10 -16.82
C GLN A 226 -29.15 52.15 -15.74
N ARG A 227 -30.42 51.92 -16.10
CA ARG A 227 -31.52 51.85 -15.11
C ARG A 227 -31.57 50.54 -14.31
N GLN A 228 -30.94 49.46 -14.78
CA GLN A 228 -30.86 48.18 -14.06
C GLN A 228 -29.58 47.98 -13.24
N ARG A 229 -28.67 48.97 -13.22
CA ARG A 229 -27.65 49.04 -12.16
C ARG A 229 -28.30 49.59 -10.89
N GLU A 230 -29.20 48.80 -10.31
CA GLU A 230 -29.52 48.97 -8.90
C GLU A 230 -28.29 48.55 -8.11
N GLU A 231 -27.73 49.48 -7.35
CA GLU A 231 -26.69 49.18 -6.37
C GLU A 231 -27.21 48.04 -5.46
N PRO A 232 -26.44 46.95 -5.28
CA PRO A 232 -26.93 45.81 -4.51
C PRO A 232 -27.35 46.26 -3.11
N THR A 233 -28.64 46.17 -2.82
CA THR A 233 -29.18 46.53 -1.51
C THR A 233 -28.45 45.71 -0.44
N ARG A 234 -27.98 46.38 0.63
CA ARG A 234 -27.17 45.84 1.74
C ARG A 234 -27.62 44.46 2.25
N ALA A 235 -28.91 44.14 2.16
CA ALA A 235 -29.48 42.83 2.50
C ALA A 235 -28.98 41.66 1.63
N LYS A 236 -28.78 41.84 0.32
CA LYS A 236 -28.27 40.80 -0.59
C LYS A 236 -26.80 40.46 -0.31
N VAL A 237 -26.00 41.46 0.08
CA VAL A 237 -24.59 41.30 0.45
C VAL A 237 -24.44 40.63 1.83
N LEU A 238 -25.36 40.90 2.77
CA LEU A 238 -25.38 40.23 4.07
C LEU A 238 -25.74 38.75 3.99
N GLY A 239 -26.64 38.36 3.07
CA GLY A 239 -26.97 36.95 2.83
C GLY A 239 -25.76 36.15 2.36
N LEU A 240 -24.99 36.73 1.43
CA LEU A 240 -23.77 36.10 0.90
C LEU A 240 -22.66 36.04 1.94
N LYS A 241 -22.48 37.11 2.74
CA LYS A 241 -21.50 37.11 3.84
C LYS A 241 -21.80 36.05 4.90
N ARG A 242 -23.07 35.92 5.32
CA ARG A 242 -23.50 34.90 6.29
C ARG A 242 -23.35 33.48 5.74
N PHE A 243 -23.60 33.29 4.44
CA PHE A 243 -23.38 32.01 3.77
C PHE A 243 -21.90 31.58 3.85
N TRP A 244 -20.97 32.46 3.50
CA TRP A 244 -19.54 32.15 3.55
C TRP A 244 -18.98 32.03 4.98
N GLU A 245 -19.47 32.81 5.94
CA GLU A 245 -19.12 32.64 7.36
C GLU A 245 -19.62 31.30 7.93
N LYS A 246 -20.77 30.79 7.47
CA LYS A 246 -21.29 29.48 7.87
C LYS A 246 -20.45 28.33 7.28
N VAL A 247 -20.13 28.40 5.99
CA VAL A 247 -19.24 27.43 5.31
C VAL A 247 -17.85 27.41 5.97
N GLY A 248 -17.32 28.57 6.36
CA GLY A 248 -16.04 28.66 7.07
C GLY A 248 -16.05 28.09 8.49
N LYS A 249 -17.17 28.19 9.22
CA LYS A 249 -17.30 27.60 10.56
C LYS A 249 -17.54 26.09 10.54
N GLU A 250 -18.29 25.58 9.57
CA GLU A 250 -18.52 24.15 9.40
C GLU A 250 -17.25 23.40 8.94
N GLY A 251 -16.30 24.08 8.30
CA GLY A 251 -15.00 23.52 7.90
C GLY A 251 -13.90 23.50 8.98
N VAL A 252 -14.11 24.12 10.14
CA VAL A 252 -13.11 24.22 11.23
C VAL A 252 -13.49 23.35 12.46
N GLY A 253 -14.63 22.66 12.40
CA GLY A 253 -15.15 21.82 13.48
C GLY A 253 -15.19 20.31 13.18
N SER A 254 -14.28 19.80 12.36
CA SER A 254 -14.07 18.34 12.16
C SER A 254 -12.63 17.97 12.37
#